data_AF-A0A8T4TXQ6-F1
#
_entry.id   AF-A0A8T4TXQ6-F1
#
_cell.length_a   1.000
_cell.length_b   1.000
_cell.length_c   1.000
_cell.angle_alpha   90.00
_cell.angle_beta   90.00
_cell.angle_gamma   90.00
#
_symmetry.space_group_name_H-M   'P 1'
#
loop_
_entity.id
_entity.type
_entity.pdbx_description
1 polymer ?
#
loop_
_entity_poly.entity_id
_entity_poly.type
_entity_poly.pdbx_seq_one_letter_code
_entity_poly.pdbx_strand_id
1 'polypeptide(L)'
;ELEKRNLGTKATRSEIVDTLYHRGYIDGKSMEATELGIRTCETLEKHCPKIIDEELTRHFELGMEEIREEKKKPEEIIDEAKDILNKTMDEFKQKEKEIGEELKLANIETRDEMSNLGVCPACKTGELQIRRGKFGFFAACNKYPECKTTFSLPANALIKPAKKLCLECNFPIVLVIKRSKRPQEVCLNRSCPGKKLDDAAQKLVDELASGDIEKKCQKCNVGKMVVRKSLYGAFLGCSTYPACRFVKKLGNFNFKNKDGISGEGESKEGEKREESTKNKDSSDDESEEED
;
A
#
# COMPACT_ATOMS: atom_id res chain seq x y z
N GLU A 1 32.04 7.28 8.14
CA GLU A 1 32.76 7.37 6.86
C GLU A 1 32.87 8.82 6.36
N LEU A 2 31.74 9.53 6.14
CA LEU A 2 31.67 10.95 5.73
C LEU A 2 32.80 11.86 6.26
N GLU A 3 33.06 11.83 7.57
CA GLU A 3 34.13 12.60 8.22
C GLU A 3 35.55 12.31 7.69
N LYS A 4 35.88 11.04 7.42
CA LYS A 4 37.20 10.67 6.86
C LYS A 4 37.40 11.18 5.44
N ARG A 5 36.31 11.45 4.72
CA ARG A 5 36.31 11.90 3.31
C ARG A 5 36.07 13.41 3.20
N ASN A 6 35.93 14.12 4.32
CA ASN A 6 35.55 15.53 4.40
C ASN A 6 34.24 15.85 3.63
N LEU A 7 33.23 14.99 3.81
CA LEU A 7 31.88 15.19 3.30
C LEU A 7 30.96 15.64 4.46
N GLY A 8 30.32 16.80 4.33
CA GLY A 8 29.50 17.39 5.39
C GLY A 8 30.33 17.97 6.54
N THR A 9 29.79 18.98 7.21
CA THR A 9 30.33 19.53 8.46
C THR A 9 29.94 18.67 9.67
N LYS A 10 30.54 18.93 10.83
CA LYS A 10 30.15 18.27 12.10
C LYS A 10 28.67 18.47 12.47
N ALA A 11 28.03 19.54 12.01
CA ALA A 11 26.61 19.79 12.24
C ALA A 11 25.72 19.04 11.24
N THR A 12 26.01 19.13 9.93
CA THR A 12 25.11 18.65 8.87
C THR A 12 25.09 17.14 8.68
N ARG A 13 26.14 16.41 9.11
CA ARG A 13 26.23 14.93 8.94
C ARG A 13 25.07 14.16 9.57
N SER A 14 24.52 14.60 10.70
CA SER A 14 23.36 13.95 11.32
C SER A 14 22.09 14.19 10.50
N GLU A 15 21.84 15.43 10.10
CA GLU A 15 20.67 15.84 9.30
C GLU A 15 20.66 15.14 7.93
N ILE A 16 21.84 14.89 7.34
CA ILE A 16 21.99 14.09 6.12
C ILE A 16 21.48 12.66 6.33
N VAL A 17 21.88 11.99 7.42
CA VAL A 17 21.44 10.63 7.75
C VAL A 17 19.94 10.56 8.00
N ASP A 18 19.41 11.49 8.81
CA ASP A 18 17.97 11.55 9.09
C ASP A 18 17.16 11.85 7.82
N THR A 19 17.69 12.68 6.92
CA THR A 19 17.09 12.95 5.59
C THR A 19 17.05 11.70 4.71
N LEU A 20 18.08 10.85 4.72
CA LEU A 20 18.09 9.60 3.95
C LEU A 20 17.05 8.60 4.48
N TYR A 21 16.85 8.51 5.81
CA TYR A 21 15.76 7.73 6.41
C TYR A 21 14.39 8.32 6.06
N HIS A 22 14.19 9.63 6.23
CA HIS A 22 12.91 10.30 5.95
C HIS A 22 12.49 10.23 4.47
N ARG A 23 13.45 10.17 3.54
CA ARG A 23 13.18 9.97 2.10
C ARG A 23 13.05 8.49 1.71
N GLY A 24 13.34 7.56 2.63
CA GLY A 24 13.23 6.12 2.39
C GLY A 24 14.31 5.56 1.47
N TYR A 25 15.49 6.20 1.42
CA TYR A 25 16.65 5.64 0.70
C TYR A 25 17.39 4.60 1.54
N ILE A 26 17.37 4.74 2.86
CA ILE A 26 17.85 3.76 3.85
C ILE A 26 16.70 3.38 4.81
N ASP A 27 16.74 2.16 5.33
CA ASP A 27 15.82 1.63 6.34
C ASP A 27 16.60 0.69 7.30
N GLY A 28 15.93 0.15 8.33
CA GLY A 28 16.50 -0.83 9.25
C GLY A 28 17.03 -0.27 10.57
N LYS A 29 17.63 -1.16 11.38
CA LYS A 29 18.34 -0.81 12.63
C LYS A 29 19.85 -0.80 12.43
N SER A 30 20.36 -1.81 11.73
CA SER A 30 21.48 -1.67 10.81
C SER A 30 21.07 -0.70 9.70
N MET A 31 21.95 0.22 9.33
CA MET A 31 21.73 1.15 8.22
C MET A 31 21.87 0.38 6.90
N GLU A 32 20.74 0.03 6.29
CA GLU A 32 20.69 -0.77 5.06
C GLU A 32 20.10 0.07 3.93
N ALA A 33 20.73 0.03 2.75
CA ALA A 33 20.25 0.72 1.57
C ALA A 33 19.02 -0.01 1.02
N THR A 34 17.96 0.74 0.73
CA THR A 34 16.77 0.21 0.05
C THR A 34 17.03 0.03 -1.45
N GLU A 35 16.24 -0.80 -2.12
CA GLU A 35 16.24 -0.92 -3.60
C GLU A 35 16.10 0.45 -4.27
N LEU A 36 15.26 1.34 -3.72
CA LEU A 36 15.11 2.72 -4.20
C LEU A 36 16.41 3.52 -4.06
N GLY A 37 17.12 3.39 -2.93
CA GLY A 37 18.42 4.04 -2.70
C GLY A 37 19.49 3.54 -3.66
N ILE A 38 19.65 2.22 -3.76
CA ILE A 38 20.62 1.56 -4.64
C ILE A 38 20.42 2.00 -6.10
N ARG A 39 19.21 1.79 -6.64
CA ARG A 39 18.87 2.17 -8.02
C ARG A 39 19.02 3.66 -8.30
N THR A 40 18.74 4.52 -7.31
CA THR A 40 18.92 5.97 -7.46
C THR A 40 20.40 6.32 -7.62
N CYS A 41 21.28 5.73 -6.82
CA CYS A 41 22.73 5.90 -6.96
C CYS A 41 23.23 5.37 -8.31
N GLU A 42 22.89 4.11 -8.67
CA GLU A 42 23.29 3.49 -9.94
C GLU A 42 22.86 4.32 -11.16
N THR A 43 21.63 4.84 -11.16
CA THR A 43 21.12 5.67 -12.25
C THR A 43 21.87 7.00 -12.35
N LEU A 44 22.17 7.65 -11.22
CA LEU A 44 22.92 8.92 -11.21
C LEU A 44 24.39 8.72 -11.59
N GLU A 45 25.04 7.65 -11.13
CA GLU A 45 26.42 7.29 -11.49
C GLU A 45 26.56 7.04 -13.00
N LYS A 46 25.64 6.28 -13.57
CA LYS A 46 25.56 5.96 -15.00
C LYS A 46 25.35 7.19 -15.90
N HIS A 47 24.46 8.10 -15.49
CA HIS A 47 24.00 9.20 -16.36
C HIS A 47 24.66 10.55 -16.08
N CYS A 48 24.89 10.90 -14.81
CA CYS A 48 25.40 12.22 -14.40
C CYS A 48 26.32 12.10 -13.16
N PRO A 49 27.49 11.42 -13.29
CA PRO A 49 28.34 11.09 -12.14
C PRO A 49 28.85 12.32 -11.37
N LYS A 50 28.95 13.49 -12.01
CA LYS A 50 29.30 14.76 -11.37
C LYS A 50 28.36 15.17 -10.22
N ILE A 51 27.10 14.72 -10.24
CA ILE A 51 26.12 15.02 -9.16
C ILE A 51 26.45 14.27 -7.87
N ILE A 52 27.09 13.10 -7.97
CA ILE A 52 27.42 12.23 -6.84
C ILE A 52 28.91 12.23 -6.49
N ASP A 53 29.69 13.12 -7.10
CA ASP A 53 31.14 13.14 -6.95
C ASP A 53 31.58 13.60 -5.55
N GLU A 54 32.34 12.75 -4.86
CA GLU A 54 32.94 13.03 -3.56
C GLU A 54 34.06 14.08 -3.67
N GLU A 55 34.71 14.24 -4.83
CA GLU A 55 35.79 15.22 -5.02
C GLU A 55 35.23 16.64 -5.13
N LEU A 56 34.24 16.85 -6.00
CA LEU A 56 33.50 18.10 -6.14
C LEU A 56 32.81 18.53 -4.84
N THR A 57 32.18 17.58 -4.13
CA THR A 57 31.54 17.85 -2.83
C THR A 57 32.56 18.35 -1.80
N ARG A 58 33.71 17.69 -1.71
CA ARG A 58 34.82 18.04 -0.82
C ARG A 58 35.48 19.37 -1.18
N HIS A 59 35.58 19.71 -2.47
CA HIS A 59 36.10 21.00 -2.96
C HIS A 59 35.27 22.17 -2.41
N PHE A 60 33.94 22.10 -2.48
CA PHE A 60 33.08 23.16 -1.95
C PHE A 60 33.05 23.23 -0.42
N GLU A 61 33.13 22.10 0.29
CA GLU A 61 33.28 22.10 1.76
C GLU A 61 34.59 22.81 2.19
N LEU A 62 35.70 22.59 1.47
CA LEU A 62 36.96 23.32 1.71
C LEU A 62 36.83 24.81 1.35
N GLY A 63 36.20 25.16 0.22
CA GLY A 63 35.96 26.55 -0.18
C GLY A 63 35.10 27.33 0.82
N MET A 64 34.12 26.67 1.46
CA MET A 64 33.33 27.27 2.54
C MET A 64 34.13 27.51 3.84
N GLU A 65 35.16 26.72 4.11
CA GLU A 65 36.09 26.96 5.21
C GLU A 65 37.08 28.08 4.88
N GLU A 66 37.62 28.13 3.65
CA GLU A 66 38.47 29.23 3.17
C GLU A 66 37.75 30.60 3.22
N ILE A 67 36.44 30.64 2.95
CA ILE A 67 35.60 31.84 3.15
C ILE A 67 35.51 32.20 4.64
N ARG A 68 35.33 31.22 5.54
CA ARG A 68 35.24 31.44 7.00
C ARG A 68 36.56 31.92 7.60
N GLU A 69 37.68 31.51 7.02
CA GLU A 69 39.03 31.97 7.38
C GLU A 69 39.45 33.28 6.66
N GLU A 70 38.53 33.95 5.95
CA GLU A 70 38.77 35.18 5.16
C GLU A 70 39.83 35.06 4.05
N LYS A 71 40.17 33.83 3.64
CA LYS A 71 41.19 33.52 2.62
C LYS A 71 40.68 33.65 1.17
N LYS A 72 39.37 33.51 0.96
CA LYS A 72 38.70 33.66 -0.35
C LYS A 72 37.43 34.48 -0.23
N LYS A 73 37.00 35.07 -1.34
CA LYS A 73 35.71 35.78 -1.41
C LYS A 73 34.56 34.80 -1.64
N PRO A 74 33.37 35.04 -1.04
CA PRO A 74 32.17 34.26 -1.37
C PRO A 74 31.79 34.32 -2.85
N GLU A 75 32.01 35.48 -3.47
CA GLU A 75 31.69 35.77 -4.88
C GLU A 75 32.33 34.76 -5.84
N GLU A 76 33.62 34.48 -5.65
CA GLU A 76 34.44 33.60 -6.50
C GLU A 76 33.94 32.14 -6.44
N ILE A 77 33.70 31.64 -5.23
CA ILE A 77 33.19 30.26 -5.01
C ILE A 77 31.73 30.12 -5.48
N ILE A 78 30.90 31.16 -5.31
CA ILE A 78 29.51 31.16 -5.77
C ILE A 78 29.44 31.13 -7.30
N ASP A 79 30.30 31.86 -8.01
CA ASP A 79 30.33 31.85 -9.46
C ASP A 79 30.93 30.54 -10.02
N GLU A 80 31.97 29.98 -9.40
CA GLU A 80 32.43 28.62 -9.70
C GLU A 80 31.32 27.57 -9.53
N ALA A 81 30.57 27.63 -8.42
CA ALA A 81 29.46 26.72 -8.14
C ALA A 81 28.33 26.84 -9.18
N LYS A 82 27.95 28.06 -9.59
CA LYS A 82 26.99 28.27 -10.70
C LYS A 82 27.50 27.64 -11.99
N ASP A 83 28.76 27.84 -12.32
CA ASP A 83 29.33 27.43 -13.60
C ASP A 83 29.42 25.90 -13.72
N ILE A 84 29.75 25.20 -12.64
CA ILE A 84 29.74 23.74 -12.58
C ILE A 84 28.29 23.20 -12.53
N LEU A 85 27.40 23.82 -11.75
CA LEU A 85 25.99 23.41 -11.65
C LEU A 85 25.26 23.55 -12.99
N ASN A 86 25.48 24.64 -13.74
CA ASN A 86 24.88 24.85 -15.05
C ASN A 86 25.30 23.76 -16.05
N LYS A 87 26.61 23.51 -16.18
CA LYS A 87 27.16 22.45 -17.05
C LYS A 87 26.61 21.07 -16.69
N THR A 88 26.53 20.77 -15.40
CA THR A 88 26.02 19.49 -14.88
C THR A 88 24.51 19.35 -15.09
N MET A 89 23.74 20.42 -14.90
CA MET A 89 22.29 20.43 -15.11
C MET A 89 21.93 20.37 -16.61
N ASP A 90 22.75 20.91 -17.50
CA ASP A 90 22.53 20.77 -18.95
C ASP A 90 22.92 19.37 -19.47
N GLU A 91 23.92 18.72 -18.88
CA GLU A 91 24.18 17.28 -19.07
C GLU A 91 23.02 16.41 -18.54
N PHE A 92 22.44 16.77 -17.40
CA PHE A 92 21.26 16.10 -16.83
C PHE A 92 20.02 16.25 -17.72
N LYS A 93 19.69 17.48 -18.17
CA LYS A 93 18.54 17.76 -19.06
C LYS A 93 18.59 16.93 -20.36
N GLN A 94 19.78 16.78 -20.94
CA GLN A 94 19.96 15.97 -22.17
C GLN A 94 19.55 14.50 -21.97
N LYS A 95 19.67 13.97 -20.75
CA LYS A 95 19.34 12.59 -20.37
C LYS A 95 18.08 12.47 -19.50
N GLU A 96 17.34 13.56 -19.28
CA GLU A 96 16.22 13.63 -18.31
C GLU A 96 15.17 12.53 -18.53
N LYS A 97 14.91 12.18 -19.80
CA LYS A 97 13.98 11.10 -20.15
C LYS A 97 14.51 9.72 -19.78
N GLU A 98 15.78 9.43 -20.03
CA GLU A 98 16.40 8.13 -19.73
C GLU A 98 16.51 7.94 -18.21
N ILE A 99 17.00 8.96 -17.50
CA ILE A 99 17.02 9.01 -16.03
C ILE A 99 15.60 8.86 -15.47
N GLY A 100 14.64 9.60 -16.02
CA GLY A 100 13.24 9.57 -15.61
C GLY A 100 12.55 8.23 -15.86
N GLU A 101 12.91 7.50 -16.92
CA GLU A 101 12.43 6.15 -17.20
C GLU A 101 13.08 5.10 -16.30
N GLU A 102 14.38 5.20 -16.04
CA GLU A 102 15.13 4.25 -15.19
C GLU A 102 14.77 4.38 -13.71
N LEU A 103 14.65 5.60 -13.17
CA LEU A 103 14.12 5.85 -11.81
C LEU A 103 12.64 5.46 -11.68
N LYS A 104 11.85 5.63 -12.74
CA LYS A 104 10.44 5.19 -12.78
C LYS A 104 10.34 3.67 -12.79
N LEU A 105 11.20 2.97 -13.52
CA LEU A 105 11.30 1.51 -13.48
C LEU A 105 11.66 1.04 -12.08
N ALA A 106 12.72 1.58 -11.46
CA ALA A 106 13.09 1.23 -10.07
C ALA A 106 11.93 1.40 -9.07
N ASN A 107 11.18 2.50 -9.15
CA ASN A 107 10.04 2.76 -8.26
C ASN A 107 8.83 1.86 -8.58
N ILE A 108 8.56 1.58 -9.86
CA ILE A 108 7.49 0.66 -10.29
C ILE A 108 7.84 -0.77 -9.89
N GLU A 109 9.04 -1.27 -10.20
CA GLU A 109 9.50 -2.63 -9.90
C GLU A 109 9.47 -2.89 -8.38
N THR A 110 10.03 -1.99 -7.57
CA THR A 110 9.94 -2.07 -6.09
C THR A 110 8.48 -2.23 -5.62
N ARG A 111 7.56 -1.42 -6.16
CA ARG A 111 6.15 -1.42 -5.77
C ARG A 111 5.36 -2.60 -6.35
N ASP A 112 5.71 -3.05 -7.53
CA ASP A 112 5.08 -4.18 -8.21
C ASP A 112 5.53 -5.47 -7.53
N GLU A 113 6.82 -5.69 -7.22
CA GLU A 113 7.28 -6.82 -6.40
C GLU A 113 6.61 -6.87 -5.01
N MET A 114 6.52 -5.72 -4.33
CA MET A 114 5.84 -5.62 -3.02
C MET A 114 4.33 -5.84 -3.10
N SER A 115 3.73 -5.80 -4.31
CA SER A 115 2.30 -5.99 -4.53
C SER A 115 1.94 -7.21 -5.39
N ASN A 116 2.93 -7.93 -5.93
CA ASN A 116 2.75 -9.03 -6.87
C ASN A 116 2.20 -10.27 -6.17
N LEU A 117 1.13 -10.83 -6.74
CA LEU A 117 0.45 -12.04 -6.29
C LEU A 117 0.76 -13.23 -7.21
N GLY A 118 1.55 -13.02 -8.27
CA GLY A 118 1.90 -14.01 -9.28
C GLY A 118 0.93 -14.03 -10.46
N VAL A 119 1.07 -15.06 -11.29
CA VAL A 119 0.36 -15.21 -12.58
C VAL A 119 -1.16 -15.08 -12.43
N CYS A 120 -1.76 -14.28 -13.31
CA CYS A 120 -3.19 -14.05 -13.33
C CYS A 120 -3.94 -15.30 -13.82
N PRO A 121 -4.83 -15.89 -12.99
CA PRO A 121 -5.47 -17.16 -13.30
C PRO A 121 -6.48 -17.09 -14.46
N ALA A 122 -6.88 -15.88 -14.88
CA ALA A 122 -7.81 -15.66 -15.98
C ALA A 122 -7.12 -15.64 -17.35
N CYS A 123 -6.08 -14.81 -17.53
CA CYS A 123 -5.37 -14.68 -18.82
C CYS A 123 -4.08 -15.50 -18.92
N LYS A 124 -3.57 -16.05 -17.81
CA LYS A 124 -2.34 -16.88 -17.67
C LYS A 124 -1.02 -16.24 -18.15
N THR A 125 -1.05 -15.08 -18.80
CA THR A 125 0.13 -14.43 -19.40
C THR A 125 0.43 -13.04 -18.83
N GLY A 126 -0.41 -12.52 -17.94
CA GLY A 126 -0.16 -11.34 -17.12
C GLY A 126 -0.18 -11.71 -15.64
N GLU A 127 0.07 -10.76 -14.77
CA GLU A 127 0.22 -10.96 -13.32
C GLU A 127 -0.85 -10.20 -12.54
N LEU A 128 -1.13 -10.61 -11.31
CA LEU A 128 -2.03 -9.91 -10.39
C LEU A 128 -1.23 -9.03 -9.41
N GLN A 129 -1.57 -7.75 -9.32
CA GLN A 129 -0.94 -6.79 -8.41
C GLN A 129 -1.98 -6.19 -7.45
N ILE A 130 -1.61 -5.95 -6.18
CA ILE A 130 -2.43 -5.20 -5.22
C ILE A 130 -2.36 -3.71 -5.56
N ARG A 131 -3.48 -3.12 -5.97
CA ARG A 131 -3.63 -1.69 -6.27
C ARG A 131 -4.62 -1.03 -5.30
N ARG A 132 -4.50 0.29 -5.11
CA ARG A 132 -5.41 1.10 -4.28
C ARG A 132 -6.29 1.96 -5.18
N GLY A 133 -7.60 1.96 -4.94
CA GLY A 133 -8.59 2.74 -5.69
C GLY A 133 -9.58 3.45 -4.76
N LYS A 134 -10.59 4.11 -5.35
CA LYS A 134 -11.60 4.91 -4.62
C LYS A 134 -12.34 4.11 -3.52
N PHE A 135 -12.49 2.81 -3.69
CA PHE A 135 -13.19 1.91 -2.74
C PHE A 135 -12.24 1.06 -1.87
N GLY A 136 -10.96 1.44 -1.77
CA GLY A 136 -9.93 0.71 -1.03
C GLY A 136 -9.04 -0.16 -1.92
N PHE A 137 -8.49 -1.24 -1.36
CA PHE A 137 -7.57 -2.13 -2.07
C PHE A 137 -8.31 -3.13 -2.97
N PHE A 138 -7.67 -3.50 -4.08
CA PHE A 138 -8.11 -4.54 -5.00
C PHE A 138 -6.91 -5.19 -5.67
N ALA A 139 -6.98 -6.49 -5.98
CA ALA A 139 -6.02 -7.10 -6.90
C ALA A 139 -6.52 -6.90 -8.33
N ALA A 140 -5.63 -6.60 -9.29
CA ALA A 140 -5.97 -6.46 -10.70
C ALA A 140 -4.86 -7.00 -11.60
N CYS A 141 -5.20 -7.40 -12.83
CA CYS A 141 -4.19 -7.80 -13.79
C CYS A 141 -3.37 -6.59 -14.29
N ASN A 142 -2.06 -6.74 -14.46
CA ASN A 142 -1.20 -5.71 -15.05
C ASN A 142 -1.49 -5.48 -16.55
N LYS A 143 -1.88 -6.53 -17.29
CA LYS A 143 -2.38 -6.46 -18.67
C LYS A 143 -3.82 -5.93 -18.74
N TYR A 144 -4.01 -4.65 -18.45
CA TYR A 144 -5.24 -3.91 -18.75
C TYR A 144 -4.93 -2.96 -19.91
N PRO A 145 -5.77 -2.88 -20.97
CA PRO A 145 -7.19 -3.26 -21.02
C PRO A 145 -7.54 -4.72 -21.39
N GLU A 146 -6.57 -5.56 -21.76
CA GLU A 146 -6.78 -6.89 -22.34
C GLU A 146 -7.43 -7.87 -21.35
N CYS A 147 -7.00 -7.82 -20.08
CA CYS A 147 -7.47 -8.65 -18.98
C CYS A 147 -8.08 -7.78 -17.89
N LYS A 148 -9.40 -7.57 -17.96
CA LYS A 148 -10.17 -6.75 -16.99
C LYS A 148 -10.43 -7.47 -15.65
N THR A 149 -9.61 -8.47 -15.31
CA THR A 149 -9.76 -9.31 -14.11
C THR A 149 -9.40 -8.55 -12.85
N THR A 150 -10.34 -8.46 -11.91
CA THR A 150 -10.15 -7.79 -10.62
C THR A 150 -10.75 -8.57 -9.44
N PHE A 151 -10.13 -8.46 -8.27
CA PHE A 151 -10.62 -9.03 -7.01
C PHE A 151 -10.62 -7.96 -5.93
N SER A 152 -11.82 -7.52 -5.51
CA SER A 152 -11.98 -6.56 -4.40
C SER A 152 -11.42 -7.14 -3.10
N LEU A 153 -10.59 -6.36 -2.38
CA LEU A 153 -9.96 -6.73 -1.11
C LEU A 153 -10.60 -5.95 0.07
N PRO A 154 -10.37 -6.34 1.34
CA PRO A 154 -10.90 -5.62 2.49
C PRO A 154 -10.25 -4.23 2.64
N ALA A 155 -11.04 -3.16 2.52
CA ALA A 155 -10.54 -1.78 2.65
C ALA A 155 -9.96 -1.48 4.05
N ASN A 156 -10.57 -2.03 5.11
CA ASN A 156 -10.16 -1.80 6.50
C ASN A 156 -9.14 -2.88 6.95
N ALA A 157 -8.06 -3.05 6.20
CA ALA A 157 -6.95 -3.94 6.49
C ALA A 157 -5.69 -3.51 5.74
N LEU A 158 -4.51 -3.82 6.30
CA LEU A 158 -3.26 -3.83 5.54
C LEU A 158 -3.21 -5.16 4.77
N ILE A 159 -3.02 -5.10 3.45
CA ILE A 159 -2.86 -6.28 2.60
C ILE A 159 -1.40 -6.38 2.15
N LYS A 160 -0.83 -7.58 2.23
CA LYS A 160 0.46 -7.92 1.60
C LYS A 160 0.30 -9.19 0.74
N PRO A 161 1.13 -9.42 -0.29
CA PRO A 161 1.26 -10.74 -0.89
C PRO A 161 1.67 -11.78 0.15
N ALA A 162 1.10 -12.99 0.11
CA ALA A 162 1.59 -14.10 0.93
C ALA A 162 2.74 -14.87 0.24
N LYS A 163 3.09 -14.53 -1.02
CA LYS A 163 4.02 -15.25 -1.91
C LYS A 163 3.77 -16.79 -1.95
N LYS A 164 2.49 -17.19 -1.87
CA LYS A 164 2.01 -18.59 -1.82
C LYS A 164 0.78 -18.78 -2.71
N LEU A 165 0.63 -19.98 -3.25
CA LEU A 165 -0.58 -20.43 -3.95
C LEU A 165 -1.45 -21.32 -3.05
N CYS A 166 -2.76 -21.30 -3.26
CA CYS A 166 -3.73 -22.04 -2.46
C CYS A 166 -3.75 -23.52 -2.84
N LEU A 167 -3.45 -24.40 -1.88
CA LEU A 167 -3.39 -25.86 -2.07
C LEU A 167 -4.66 -26.48 -2.68
N GLU A 168 -5.82 -25.83 -2.51
CA GLU A 168 -7.15 -26.30 -2.94
C GLU A 168 -7.54 -25.88 -4.38
N CYS A 169 -6.85 -24.91 -4.99
CA CYS A 169 -7.18 -24.44 -6.37
C CYS A 169 -6.05 -23.71 -7.12
N ASN A 170 -4.84 -23.70 -6.58
CA ASN A 170 -3.64 -23.01 -7.09
C ASN A 170 -3.77 -21.49 -7.32
N PHE A 171 -4.82 -20.83 -6.82
CA PHE A 171 -4.95 -19.36 -6.87
C PHE A 171 -4.03 -18.66 -5.85
N PRO A 172 -3.57 -17.44 -6.11
CA PRO A 172 -2.81 -16.65 -5.14
C PRO A 172 -3.50 -16.41 -3.80
N ILE A 173 -2.67 -16.30 -2.76
CA ILE A 173 -3.05 -15.96 -1.39
C ILE A 173 -2.61 -14.53 -1.06
N VAL A 174 -3.50 -13.76 -0.43
CA VAL A 174 -3.17 -12.48 0.23
C VAL A 174 -3.09 -12.65 1.74
N LEU A 175 -2.13 -11.97 2.36
CA LEU A 175 -2.04 -11.81 3.81
C LEU A 175 -2.83 -10.57 4.23
N VAL A 176 -3.84 -10.76 5.09
CA VAL A 176 -4.75 -9.69 5.55
C VAL A 176 -4.48 -9.40 7.03
N ILE A 177 -3.97 -8.22 7.33
CA ILE A 177 -3.56 -7.79 8.68
C ILE A 177 -4.55 -6.74 9.21
N LYS A 178 -5.03 -6.91 10.44
CA LYS A 178 -5.99 -6.03 11.12
C LYS A 178 -5.57 -5.84 12.59
N ARG A 179 -5.72 -4.63 13.13
CA ARG A 179 -5.23 -4.23 14.48
C ARG A 179 -5.58 -5.19 15.63
N SER A 180 -6.69 -5.92 15.56
CA SER A 180 -7.21 -6.75 16.66
C SER A 180 -7.41 -8.23 16.28
N LYS A 181 -6.79 -8.73 15.20
CA LYS A 181 -6.84 -10.15 14.81
C LYS A 181 -5.49 -10.63 14.29
N ARG A 182 -5.16 -11.91 14.52
CA ARG A 182 -3.99 -12.57 13.92
C ARG A 182 -4.02 -12.38 12.38
N PRO A 183 -2.86 -12.17 11.72
CA PRO A 183 -2.79 -12.09 10.26
C PRO A 183 -3.47 -13.30 9.60
N GLN A 184 -4.34 -13.04 8.61
CA GLN A 184 -5.10 -14.08 7.94
C GLN A 184 -4.59 -14.28 6.51
N GLU A 185 -4.09 -15.47 6.19
CA GLU A 185 -3.87 -15.87 4.80
C GLU A 185 -5.22 -16.23 4.16
N VAL A 186 -5.54 -15.61 3.02
CA VAL A 186 -6.84 -15.78 2.35
C VAL A 186 -6.66 -15.93 0.84
N CYS A 187 -7.15 -17.03 0.28
CA CYS A 187 -7.16 -17.28 -1.17
C CYS A 187 -8.08 -16.30 -1.91
N LEU A 188 -7.61 -15.71 -3.03
CA LEU A 188 -8.38 -14.77 -3.85
C LEU A 188 -9.63 -15.39 -4.50
N ASN A 189 -9.61 -16.69 -4.81
CA ASN A 189 -10.71 -17.37 -5.51
C ASN A 189 -11.99 -17.37 -4.66
N ARG A 190 -13.02 -16.62 -5.08
CA ARG A 190 -14.34 -16.56 -4.41
C ARG A 190 -15.11 -17.89 -4.49
N SER A 191 -14.71 -18.79 -5.37
CA SER A 191 -15.21 -20.17 -5.55
C SER A 191 -14.12 -21.22 -5.27
N CYS A 192 -13.20 -20.95 -4.34
CA CYS A 192 -12.19 -21.92 -3.91
C CYS A 192 -12.86 -23.17 -3.29
N PRO A 193 -12.50 -24.41 -3.68
CA PRO A 193 -13.02 -25.64 -3.06
C PRO A 193 -12.76 -25.74 -1.56
N GLY A 194 -11.68 -25.12 -1.05
CA GLY A 194 -11.39 -25.03 0.38
C GLY A 194 -12.34 -24.12 1.18
N LYS A 195 -13.18 -23.31 0.53
CA LYS A 195 -14.21 -22.47 1.18
C LYS A 195 -15.53 -23.25 1.32
N LYS A 196 -15.43 -24.48 1.84
CA LYS A 196 -16.57 -25.36 2.06
C LYS A 196 -17.52 -24.77 3.09
N LEU A 197 -18.80 -25.06 2.90
CA LEU A 197 -19.81 -24.94 3.93
C LEU A 197 -19.91 -26.27 4.68
N ASP A 198 -20.46 -26.25 5.88
CA ASP A 198 -21.02 -27.44 6.51
C ASP A 198 -22.29 -27.89 5.77
N ASP A 199 -22.67 -29.16 5.89
CA ASP A 199 -23.77 -29.75 5.11
C ASP A 199 -25.12 -29.02 5.33
N ALA A 200 -25.34 -28.48 6.53
CA ALA A 200 -26.51 -27.69 6.88
C ALA A 200 -26.54 -26.32 6.17
N ALA A 201 -25.42 -25.61 6.14
CA ALA A 201 -25.29 -24.35 5.42
C ALA A 201 -25.26 -24.56 3.89
N GLN A 202 -24.75 -25.69 3.40
CA GLN A 202 -24.79 -26.07 1.99
C GLN A 202 -26.24 -26.34 1.55
N LYS A 203 -26.97 -27.21 2.26
CA LYS A 203 -28.40 -27.48 2.00
C LYS A 203 -29.23 -26.19 1.98
N LEU A 204 -29.01 -25.29 2.94
CA LEU A 204 -29.67 -23.97 2.97
C LEU A 204 -29.30 -23.07 1.78
N VAL A 205 -28.08 -23.17 1.24
CA VAL A 205 -27.69 -22.44 0.02
C VAL A 205 -28.42 -22.99 -1.21
N ASP A 206 -28.56 -24.31 -1.30
CA ASP A 206 -29.18 -24.97 -2.44
C ASP A 206 -30.72 -24.74 -2.44
N GLU A 207 -31.37 -24.85 -1.27
CA GLU A 207 -32.81 -24.51 -1.07
C GLU A 207 -33.14 -23.03 -1.35
N LEU A 208 -32.17 -22.12 -1.11
CA LEU A 208 -32.29 -20.70 -1.45
C LEU A 208 -31.96 -20.41 -2.93
N ALA A 209 -31.38 -21.36 -3.66
CA ALA A 209 -30.99 -21.22 -5.06
C ALA A 209 -32.01 -21.88 -6.01
N SER A 210 -32.64 -22.97 -5.62
CA SER A 210 -33.81 -23.55 -6.29
C SER A 210 -35.07 -22.66 -6.15
N GLY A 211 -35.18 -21.97 -5.01
CA GLY A 211 -36.35 -21.17 -4.66
C GLY A 211 -37.36 -21.91 -3.76
N ASP A 212 -37.06 -23.13 -3.32
CA ASP A 212 -37.92 -23.94 -2.44
C ASP A 212 -38.17 -23.26 -1.09
N ILE A 213 -37.25 -22.41 -0.63
CA ILE A 213 -37.36 -21.66 0.62
C ILE A 213 -37.16 -20.16 0.37
N GLU A 214 -38.17 -19.34 0.72
CA GLU A 214 -38.00 -17.88 0.81
C GLU A 214 -37.72 -17.43 2.25
N LYS A 215 -36.52 -16.88 2.48
CA LYS A 215 -36.12 -16.35 3.79
C LYS A 215 -36.14 -14.83 3.82
N LYS A 216 -37.08 -14.23 4.56
CA LYS A 216 -37.12 -12.76 4.79
C LYS A 216 -35.96 -12.27 5.66
N CYS A 217 -35.56 -11.01 5.46
CA CYS A 217 -34.42 -10.41 6.12
C CYS A 217 -34.75 -9.92 7.54
N GLN A 218 -34.09 -10.51 8.53
CA GLN A 218 -34.32 -10.29 9.97
C GLN A 218 -34.17 -8.83 10.45
N LYS A 219 -33.52 -7.93 9.66
CA LYS A 219 -33.39 -6.51 10.02
C LYS A 219 -34.50 -5.62 9.46
N CYS A 220 -35.05 -5.92 8.28
CA CYS A 220 -36.01 -5.02 7.60
C CYS A 220 -37.35 -5.67 7.24
N ASN A 221 -37.46 -7.00 7.31
CA ASN A 221 -38.62 -7.83 6.97
C ASN A 221 -39.20 -7.71 5.54
N VAL A 222 -38.82 -6.66 4.79
CA VAL A 222 -39.19 -6.42 3.38
C VAL A 222 -38.32 -7.21 2.41
N GLY A 223 -37.00 -7.16 2.59
CA GLY A 223 -36.06 -7.80 1.64
C GLY A 223 -35.94 -9.31 1.85
N LYS A 224 -35.84 -10.07 0.77
CA LYS A 224 -35.44 -11.49 0.78
C LYS A 224 -33.94 -11.63 1.06
N MET A 225 -33.49 -12.70 1.72
CA MET A 225 -32.07 -13.03 1.91
C MET A 225 -31.55 -13.80 0.70
N VAL A 226 -30.42 -13.38 0.14
CA VAL A 226 -29.80 -13.99 -1.04
C VAL A 226 -28.35 -14.41 -0.76
N VAL A 227 -27.93 -15.53 -1.33
CA VAL A 227 -26.56 -16.04 -1.20
C VAL A 227 -25.60 -15.17 -2.02
N ARG A 228 -24.47 -14.77 -1.40
CA ARG A 228 -23.39 -14.01 -2.05
C ARG A 228 -22.03 -14.60 -1.69
N LYS A 229 -21.07 -14.57 -2.62
CA LYS A 229 -19.69 -15.07 -2.42
C LYS A 229 -18.71 -13.92 -2.20
N SER A 230 -17.94 -13.98 -1.11
CA SER A 230 -16.94 -12.99 -0.72
C SER A 230 -15.50 -13.52 -0.84
N LEU A 231 -14.51 -12.68 -0.55
CA LEU A 231 -13.12 -13.13 -0.37
C LEU A 231 -13.01 -14.19 0.76
N TYR A 232 -13.83 -14.10 1.81
CA TYR A 232 -13.78 -15.01 2.95
C TYR A 232 -14.61 -16.29 2.78
N GLY A 233 -15.50 -16.36 1.78
CA GLY A 233 -16.48 -17.45 1.61
C GLY A 233 -17.91 -16.94 1.38
N ALA A 234 -18.88 -17.84 1.43
CA ALA A 234 -20.30 -17.52 1.22
C ALA A 234 -20.96 -16.83 2.43
N PHE A 235 -21.97 -16.01 2.17
CA PHE A 235 -22.79 -15.36 3.18
C PHE A 235 -24.19 -15.07 2.63
N LEU A 236 -25.18 -14.94 3.51
CA LEU A 236 -26.50 -14.41 3.16
C LEU A 236 -26.46 -12.88 3.30
N GLY A 237 -26.89 -12.15 2.27
CA GLY A 237 -27.09 -10.70 2.32
C GLY A 237 -28.53 -10.32 1.99
N CYS A 238 -28.98 -9.15 2.45
CA CYS A 238 -30.30 -8.65 2.05
C CYS A 238 -30.33 -8.29 0.55
N SER A 239 -31.44 -8.61 -0.12
CA SER A 239 -31.72 -8.20 -1.52
C SER A 239 -31.83 -6.69 -1.68
N THR A 240 -32.40 -5.97 -0.71
CA THR A 240 -32.58 -4.50 -0.73
C THR A 240 -31.29 -3.73 -0.37
N TYR A 241 -30.12 -4.32 -0.57
CA TYR A 241 -28.85 -3.61 -0.57
C TYR A 241 -28.81 -2.60 -1.73
N PRO A 242 -28.41 -1.32 -1.52
CA PRO A 242 -27.64 -0.81 -0.40
C PRO A 242 -28.45 -0.31 0.82
N ALA A 243 -29.78 -0.17 0.71
CA ALA A 243 -30.63 0.37 1.77
C ALA A 243 -30.65 -0.53 3.01
N CYS A 244 -30.74 -1.86 2.84
CA CYS A 244 -30.48 -2.82 3.92
C CYS A 244 -29.11 -3.47 3.74
N ARG A 245 -28.19 -3.20 4.68
CA ARG A 245 -26.83 -3.79 4.72
C ARG A 245 -26.71 -5.02 5.64
N PHE A 246 -27.83 -5.65 6.01
CA PHE A 246 -27.81 -6.85 6.86
C PHE A 246 -27.16 -8.04 6.15
N VAL A 247 -26.30 -8.76 6.87
CA VAL A 247 -25.59 -9.95 6.41
C VAL A 247 -25.49 -10.99 7.52
N LYS A 248 -25.53 -12.28 7.15
CA LYS A 248 -25.25 -13.42 8.04
C LYS A 248 -24.22 -14.35 7.38
N LYS A 249 -23.16 -14.71 8.10
CA LYS A 249 -22.17 -15.70 7.63
C LYS A 249 -22.83 -17.06 7.39
N LEU A 250 -22.24 -17.87 6.51
CA LEU A 250 -22.54 -19.29 6.34
C LEU A 250 -21.22 -20.05 6.55
N GLY A 251 -21.20 -21.08 7.41
CA GLY A 251 -20.01 -21.89 7.68
C GLY A 251 -18.86 -21.20 8.44
N ASN A 252 -17.93 -22.03 8.93
CA ASN A 252 -16.68 -21.61 9.58
C ASN A 252 -15.48 -21.88 8.64
N PHE A 253 -15.04 -20.84 7.93
CA PHE A 253 -13.95 -20.94 6.94
C PHE A 253 -12.55 -21.04 7.56
N ASN A 254 -12.20 -22.22 8.09
CA ASN A 254 -10.85 -22.53 8.56
C ASN A 254 -9.90 -22.78 7.37
N PHE A 255 -9.11 -21.76 7.02
CA PHE A 255 -7.93 -21.94 6.16
C PHE A 255 -6.86 -22.73 6.93
N LYS A 256 -6.67 -24.00 6.58
CA LYS A 256 -5.59 -24.84 7.12
C LYS A 256 -4.25 -24.45 6.49
N ASN A 257 -3.41 -23.75 7.26
CA ASN A 257 -1.98 -23.67 6.98
C ASN A 257 -1.25 -24.88 7.60
N LYS A 258 -0.06 -25.21 7.09
CA LYS A 258 0.71 -26.39 7.53
C LYS A 258 1.11 -26.34 9.01
N ASP A 259 1.12 -25.16 9.61
CA ASP A 259 1.56 -24.90 10.99
C ASP A 259 0.47 -25.17 12.05
N GLY A 260 -0.68 -25.70 11.66
CA GLY A 260 -1.67 -26.32 12.56
C GLY A 260 -2.50 -25.39 13.46
N ILE A 261 -2.20 -24.09 13.53
CA ILE A 261 -2.87 -23.14 14.43
C ILE A 261 -4.22 -22.68 13.84
N SER A 262 -5.31 -23.02 14.54
CA SER A 262 -6.65 -22.51 14.24
C SER A 262 -6.78 -21.00 14.51
N GLY A 263 -7.53 -20.32 13.65
CA GLY A 263 -7.80 -18.89 13.74
C GLY A 263 -9.27 -18.62 14.06
N GLU A 264 -9.70 -18.95 15.27
CA GLU A 264 -11.12 -18.91 15.65
C GLU A 264 -11.74 -17.51 15.45
N GLY A 265 -12.65 -17.45 14.49
CA GLY A 265 -13.16 -16.22 13.92
C GLY A 265 -14.38 -15.67 14.65
N GLU A 266 -14.34 -15.65 16.00
CA GLU A 266 -15.47 -15.23 16.86
C GLU A 266 -16.19 -14.02 16.28
N SER A 267 -17.50 -14.18 16.12
CA SER A 267 -18.44 -13.10 15.87
C SER A 267 -19.18 -12.80 17.16
N LYS A 268 -18.65 -11.84 17.94
CA LYS A 268 -19.48 -11.14 18.92
C LYS A 268 -20.60 -10.42 18.17
N GLU A 269 -21.80 -10.55 18.68
CA GLU A 269 -23.00 -9.98 18.08
C GLU A 269 -23.00 -8.46 18.23
N GLY A 270 -23.82 -7.78 17.43
CA GLY A 270 -23.75 -6.32 17.30
C GLY A 270 -24.59 -5.62 18.35
N GLU A 271 -23.96 -4.78 19.18
CA GLU A 271 -24.66 -3.74 19.92
C GLU A 271 -24.58 -2.37 19.25
N LYS A 272 -25.46 -1.49 19.72
CA LYS A 272 -25.88 -0.26 19.05
C LYS A 272 -24.75 0.76 18.86
N ARG A 273 -24.83 1.49 17.75
CA ARG A 273 -24.66 2.94 17.79
C ARG A 273 -25.98 3.56 17.39
N GLU A 274 -26.62 4.22 18.35
CA GLU A 274 -27.75 5.11 18.08
C GLU A 274 -27.19 6.44 17.55
N GLU A 275 -27.82 6.95 16.50
CA GLU A 275 -27.32 8.11 15.75
C GLU A 275 -27.98 9.37 16.31
N SER A 276 -27.46 9.86 17.44
CA SER A 276 -27.99 11.02 18.16
C SER A 276 -27.66 12.33 17.46
N THR A 277 -28.44 12.64 16.41
CA THR A 277 -28.53 14.00 15.86
C THR A 277 -28.90 14.99 16.96
N LYS A 278 -28.08 16.01 17.19
CA LYS A 278 -28.46 17.16 18.00
C LYS A 278 -27.90 18.46 17.41
N ASN A 279 -28.72 19.11 16.60
CA ASN A 279 -28.52 20.52 16.27
C ASN A 279 -28.50 21.33 17.56
N LYS A 280 -27.68 22.37 17.59
CA LYS A 280 -27.86 23.49 18.51
C LYS A 280 -27.38 24.77 17.85
N ASP A 281 -28.23 25.31 16.99
CA ASP A 281 -28.20 26.73 16.67
C ASP A 281 -28.91 27.48 17.81
N SER A 282 -28.19 28.40 18.42
CA SER A 282 -28.63 29.48 19.33
C SER A 282 -27.32 30.22 19.66
N SER A 283 -26.96 31.34 19.03
CA SER A 283 -27.66 32.65 19.01
C SER A 283 -27.79 33.29 20.39
N ASP A 284 -27.95 34.62 20.36
CA ASP A 284 -28.09 35.54 21.48
C ASP A 284 -26.67 35.94 22.01
N ASP A 285 -26.18 37.18 21.84
CA ASP A 285 -26.71 38.51 22.26
C ASP A 285 -26.79 38.61 23.79
N GLU A 286 -26.40 39.69 24.48
CA GLU A 286 -25.96 41.08 24.16
C GLU A 286 -24.85 41.46 25.20
N SER A 287 -24.16 42.62 25.29
CA SER A 287 -24.04 43.89 24.54
C SER A 287 -22.70 44.60 24.91
N GLU A 288 -22.46 45.85 24.45
CA GLU A 288 -21.87 47.06 25.15
C GLU A 288 -20.63 46.97 26.09
N GLU A 289 -19.82 48.00 26.44
CA GLU A 289 -19.42 49.39 26.03
C GLU A 289 -18.20 49.75 26.95
N GLU A 290 -17.30 50.75 26.78
CA GLU A 290 -17.01 51.82 25.80
C GLU A 290 -15.45 52.08 25.82
N ASP A 291 -14.95 53.20 25.24
CA ASP A 291 -13.60 53.83 25.36
C ASP A 291 -12.29 53.00 25.20
#